data_AF-A0A4S3J604-F1
#
_entry.id   AF-A0A4S3J604-F1
#
_cell.length_a   1.000
_cell.length_b   1.000
_cell.length_c   1.000
_cell.angle_alpha   90.00
_cell.angle_beta   90.00
_cell.angle_gamma   90.00
#
_symmetry.space_group_name_H-M   'P 1'
#
loop_
_entity.id
_entity.type
_entity.pdbx_description
1 polymer ?
#
loop_
_entity_poly.entity_id
_entity_poly.type
_entity_poly.pdbx_seq_one_letter_code
_entity_poly.pdbx_strand_id
1 'polypeptide(L)'
;MGYFAYNAYAARKDLPRYLYAHMPQHFVWDSSGSQQVWRARKAGFAVGRMVGSISFEDLRTVDTVVYDTFKEACKAMGLLDDDREWIAAFNEAAVFATGRQLRNLLTVALVFGDVTEPHALWDHFKDSICGDLGRRIDRMENPPSLEDRHFDYGFYQTFAGHGMVQHPIIL
;
A
#
# COMPACT_ATOMS: atom_id res chain seq x y z
N MET A 1 -21.77 -28.33 -0.96
CA MET A 1 -22.71 -27.47 -0.18
C MET A 1 -22.24 -26.02 -0.24
N GLY A 2 -22.75 -25.23 -1.20
CA GLY A 2 -22.35 -23.82 -1.39
C GLY A 2 -22.63 -22.92 -0.16
N TYR A 3 -22.16 -21.68 -0.21
CA TYR A 3 -22.33 -20.63 0.82
C TYR A 3 -23.68 -20.68 1.56
N PHE A 4 -24.80 -20.75 0.82
CA PHE A 4 -26.15 -20.76 1.38
C PHE A 4 -26.44 -21.98 2.24
N ALA A 5 -25.95 -23.15 1.84
CA ALA A 5 -26.15 -24.39 2.59
C ALA A 5 -25.32 -24.39 3.88
N TYR A 6 -24.11 -23.83 3.87
CA TYR A 6 -23.31 -23.65 5.07
C TYR A 6 -23.99 -22.68 6.04
N ASN A 7 -24.39 -21.49 5.60
CA ASN A 7 -25.00 -20.50 6.50
C ASN A 7 -26.36 -20.95 7.06
N ALA A 8 -27.15 -21.70 6.28
CA ALA A 8 -28.38 -22.32 6.77
C ALA A 8 -28.11 -23.41 7.83
N TYR A 9 -27.03 -24.20 7.67
CA TYR A 9 -26.61 -25.18 8.66
C TYR A 9 -26.03 -24.51 9.92
N ALA A 10 -25.17 -23.51 9.75
CA ALA A 10 -24.52 -22.78 10.83
C ALA A 10 -25.55 -22.07 11.73
N ALA A 11 -26.60 -21.49 11.14
CA ALA A 11 -27.72 -20.90 11.86
C ALA A 11 -28.48 -21.90 12.75
N ARG A 12 -28.56 -23.18 12.37
CA ARG A 12 -29.24 -24.23 13.14
C ARG A 12 -28.38 -24.84 14.25
N LYS A 13 -27.06 -24.64 14.17
CA LYS A 13 -26.06 -25.28 15.03
C LYS A 13 -25.26 -24.29 15.88
N ASP A 14 -25.68 -23.03 15.88
CA ASP A 14 -25.02 -21.92 16.59
C ASP A 14 -23.52 -21.78 16.24
N LEU A 15 -23.20 -21.97 14.96
CA LEU A 15 -21.85 -21.80 14.42
C LEU A 15 -21.67 -20.40 13.84
N PRO A 16 -20.43 -19.87 13.75
CA PRO A 16 -20.15 -18.58 13.14
C PRO A 16 -20.71 -18.48 11.71
N ARG A 17 -21.41 -17.38 11.41
CA ARG A 17 -21.87 -17.07 10.05
C ARG A 17 -20.78 -16.32 9.32
N TYR A 18 -20.36 -16.84 8.18
CA TYR A 18 -19.42 -16.15 7.30
C TYR A 18 -20.18 -15.37 6.24
N LEU A 19 -19.66 -14.20 5.88
CA LEU A 19 -20.07 -13.50 4.66
C LEU A 19 -19.52 -14.25 3.44
N TYR A 20 -20.13 -14.02 2.27
CA TYR A 20 -19.68 -14.65 1.03
C TYR A 20 -18.20 -14.37 0.75
N ALA A 21 -17.76 -13.14 1.00
CA ALA A 21 -16.37 -12.70 0.85
C ALA A 21 -15.39 -13.41 1.81
N HIS A 22 -15.85 -13.87 2.98
CA HIS A 22 -14.99 -14.55 3.96
C HIS A 22 -14.91 -16.07 3.70
N MET A 23 -15.81 -16.62 2.89
CA MET A 23 -15.89 -18.07 2.62
C MET A 23 -14.56 -18.64 2.08
N PRO A 24 -13.87 -18.00 1.11
CA PRO A 24 -12.59 -18.48 0.61
C PRO A 24 -11.47 -18.49 1.65
N GLN A 25 -11.55 -17.65 2.70
CA GLN A 25 -10.53 -17.64 3.76
C GLN A 25 -10.65 -18.87 4.66
N HIS A 26 -11.88 -19.35 4.91
CA HIS A 26 -12.14 -20.46 5.84
C HIS A 26 -12.37 -21.81 5.16
N PHE A 27 -12.74 -21.84 3.88
CA PHE A 27 -13.10 -23.05 3.16
C PHE A 27 -12.42 -23.14 1.79
N VAL A 28 -12.19 -24.37 1.36
CA VAL A 28 -11.64 -24.69 0.04
C VAL A 28 -12.65 -25.52 -0.72
N TRP A 29 -12.85 -25.17 -2.00
CA TRP A 29 -13.69 -25.95 -2.90
C TRP A 29 -12.96 -27.22 -3.33
N ASP A 30 -13.56 -28.38 -3.03
CA ASP A 30 -13.09 -29.68 -3.46
C ASP A 30 -14.05 -30.24 -4.50
N SER A 31 -13.57 -30.28 -5.75
CA SER A 31 -14.29 -30.83 -6.91
C SER A 31 -13.68 -32.15 -7.39
N SER A 32 -12.72 -32.71 -6.64
CA SER A 32 -11.98 -33.91 -7.06
C SER A 32 -12.80 -35.21 -6.92
N GLY A 33 -13.89 -35.19 -6.14
CA GLY A 33 -14.80 -36.32 -5.95
C GLY A 33 -16.12 -36.19 -6.73
N SER A 34 -16.90 -37.27 -6.73
CA SER A 34 -18.26 -37.32 -7.28
C SER A 34 -19.28 -36.40 -6.59
N GLN A 35 -18.90 -35.81 -5.45
CA GLN A 35 -19.69 -34.82 -4.74
C GLN A 35 -18.88 -33.53 -4.54
N GLN A 36 -19.36 -32.44 -5.12
CA GLN A 36 -18.75 -31.12 -5.01
C GLN A 36 -19.00 -30.51 -3.61
N VAL A 37 -17.94 -30.37 -2.81
CA VAL A 37 -18.05 -29.98 -1.39
C VAL A 37 -17.07 -28.89 -1.00
N TRP A 38 -17.51 -28.01 -0.10
CA TRP A 38 -16.63 -27.07 0.59
C TRP A 38 -16.06 -27.77 1.81
N ARG A 39 -14.73 -27.79 1.96
CA ARG A 39 -14.04 -28.35 3.13
C ARG A 39 -13.41 -27.24 3.94
N ALA A 40 -13.40 -27.39 5.27
CA ALA A 40 -12.66 -26.48 6.14
C ALA A 40 -11.18 -26.47 5.76
N ARG A 41 -10.60 -25.27 5.67
CA ARG A 41 -9.21 -25.07 5.29
C ARG A 41 -8.29 -25.62 6.39
N LYS A 42 -7.28 -26.41 6.01
CA LYS A 42 -6.35 -27.11 6.94
C LYS A 42 -5.10 -26.30 7.33
N ALA A 43 -4.77 -25.21 6.63
CA ALA A 43 -3.63 -24.33 6.90
C ALA A 43 -4.07 -22.86 6.72
N GLY A 44 -3.41 -21.93 7.40
CA GLY A 44 -3.80 -20.52 7.53
C GLY A 44 -3.87 -19.71 6.23
N PHE A 45 -3.83 -18.38 6.38
CA PHE A 45 -4.03 -17.41 5.31
C PHE A 45 -3.11 -17.68 4.12
N ALA A 46 -3.70 -17.96 2.96
CA ALA A 46 -3.01 -18.10 1.69
C ALA A 46 -3.77 -17.24 0.66
N VAL A 47 -3.14 -16.17 0.18
CA VAL A 47 -3.69 -15.23 -0.82
C VAL A 47 -3.87 -15.88 -2.19
N GLY A 48 -3.30 -17.06 -2.41
CA GLY A 48 -3.47 -17.84 -3.62
C GLY A 48 -2.58 -19.06 -3.57
N ARG A 49 -2.76 -19.99 -4.51
CA ARG A 49 -1.82 -21.08 -4.76
C ARG A 49 -1.05 -20.69 -6.01
N MET A 50 0.21 -20.27 -5.86
CA MET A 50 1.08 -20.08 -7.02
C MET A 50 1.42 -21.48 -7.55
N VAL A 51 0.86 -21.85 -8.69
CA VAL A 51 1.02 -23.19 -9.27
C VAL A 51 2.30 -23.17 -10.10
N GLY A 52 3.36 -23.84 -9.64
CA GLY A 52 4.55 -24.09 -10.47
C GLY A 52 5.91 -23.76 -9.85
N SER A 53 5.98 -23.01 -8.74
CA SER A 53 7.25 -22.79 -8.03
C SER A 53 7.56 -23.95 -7.08
N ILE A 54 8.76 -24.52 -7.20
CA ILE A 54 9.26 -25.60 -6.33
C ILE A 54 10.27 -25.08 -5.29
N SER A 55 10.72 -23.82 -5.41
CA SER A 55 11.65 -23.18 -4.47
C SER A 55 11.38 -21.68 -4.25
N PHE A 56 11.97 -21.08 -3.21
CA PHE A 56 11.97 -19.62 -3.00
C PHE A 56 12.74 -18.87 -4.08
N GLU A 57 13.70 -19.54 -4.73
CA GLU A 57 14.44 -18.98 -5.86
C GLU A 57 13.57 -18.90 -7.10
N ASP A 58 12.73 -19.91 -7.34
CA ASP A 58 11.74 -19.88 -8.43
C ASP A 58 10.74 -18.74 -8.25
N LEU A 59 10.36 -18.42 -7.01
CA LEU A 59 9.48 -17.27 -6.72
C LEU A 59 10.11 -15.93 -7.10
N ARG A 60 11.45 -15.87 -7.20
CA ARG A 60 12.20 -14.69 -7.65
C ARG A 60 12.65 -14.79 -9.10
N THR A 61 12.28 -15.87 -9.80
CA THR A 61 12.71 -16.10 -11.18
C THR A 61 11.60 -15.73 -12.14
N VAL A 62 11.83 -14.74 -13.01
CA VAL A 62 10.89 -14.32 -14.07
C VAL A 62 11.62 -14.38 -15.39
N ASP A 63 11.08 -15.09 -16.37
CA ASP A 63 11.68 -15.25 -17.70
C ASP A 63 13.19 -15.60 -17.66
N THR A 64 13.58 -16.51 -16.76
CA THR A 64 14.96 -16.99 -16.51
C THR A 64 15.90 -16.03 -15.77
N VAL A 65 15.43 -14.85 -15.36
CA VAL A 65 16.21 -13.90 -14.54
C VAL A 65 15.83 -14.05 -13.08
N VAL A 66 16.82 -14.26 -12.21
CA VAL A 66 16.65 -14.27 -10.76
C VAL A 66 16.79 -12.84 -10.23
N TYR A 67 15.74 -12.34 -9.58
CA TYR A 67 15.72 -11.02 -8.96
C TYR A 67 16.18 -11.08 -7.50
N ASP A 68 16.79 -9.99 -7.02
CA ASP A 68 17.30 -9.91 -5.66
C ASP A 68 16.15 -9.94 -4.64
N THR A 69 15.05 -9.24 -4.94
CA THR A 69 13.88 -9.18 -4.07
C THR A 69 12.64 -9.81 -4.71
N PHE A 70 11.76 -10.37 -3.87
CA PHE A 70 10.45 -10.84 -4.32
C PHE A 70 9.60 -9.69 -4.91
N LYS A 71 9.81 -8.46 -4.45
CA LYS A 71 9.11 -7.27 -4.96
C LYS A 71 9.47 -7.02 -6.43
N GLU A 72 10.75 -7.08 -6.77
CA GLU A 72 11.21 -6.88 -8.15
C GLU A 72 10.75 -8.02 -9.07
N ALA A 73 10.76 -9.26 -8.57
CA ALA A 73 10.16 -10.38 -9.31
C ALA A 73 8.66 -10.15 -9.57
N CYS A 74 7.90 -9.69 -8.58
CA CYS A 74 6.49 -9.35 -8.76
C CYS A 74 6.28 -8.19 -9.75
N LYS A 75 7.15 -7.17 -9.74
CA LYS A 75 7.14 -6.09 -10.75
C LYS A 75 7.41 -6.63 -12.16
N ALA A 76 8.42 -7.50 -12.31
CA ALA A 76 8.78 -8.11 -13.59
C ALA A 76 7.67 -9.04 -14.12
N MET A 77 6.95 -9.73 -13.24
CA MET A 77 5.76 -10.52 -13.60
C MET A 77 4.53 -9.67 -13.94
N GLY A 78 4.57 -8.34 -13.76
CA GLY A 78 3.41 -7.46 -13.93
C GLY A 78 2.32 -7.68 -12.87
N LEU A 79 2.69 -8.21 -11.70
CA LEU A 79 1.77 -8.41 -10.56
C LEU A 79 1.62 -7.14 -9.70
N LEU A 80 2.56 -6.20 -9.84
CA LEU A 80 2.52 -4.89 -9.21
C LEU A 80 2.35 -3.85 -10.32
N ASP A 81 1.43 -2.90 -10.11
CA ASP A 81 1.34 -1.70 -10.95
C ASP A 81 2.61 -0.86 -10.81
N ASP A 82 2.91 -0.08 -11.84
CA ASP A 82 4.02 0.86 -11.80
C ASP A 82 3.57 2.26 -11.34
N ASP A 83 4.49 3.02 -10.76
CA ASP A 83 4.21 4.39 -10.32
C ASP A 83 4.33 5.41 -11.49
N ARG A 84 4.35 4.97 -12.76
CA ARG A 84 4.65 5.85 -13.90
C ARG A 84 3.59 6.92 -14.09
N GLU A 85 2.32 6.58 -13.88
CA GLU A 85 1.22 7.55 -13.96
C GLU A 85 1.39 8.67 -12.94
N TRP A 86 1.80 8.32 -11.71
CA TRP A 86 2.11 9.30 -10.67
C TRP A 86 3.32 10.15 -11.05
N ILE A 87 4.39 9.55 -11.55
CA ILE A 87 5.57 10.30 -12.00
C ILE A 87 5.20 11.29 -13.13
N ALA A 88 4.39 10.88 -14.11
CA ALA A 88 3.93 11.76 -15.18
C ALA A 88 3.05 12.90 -14.64
N ALA A 89 2.07 12.59 -13.80
CA ALA A 89 1.18 13.58 -13.19
C ALA A 89 1.93 14.61 -12.34
N PHE A 90 2.91 14.17 -11.56
CA PHE A 90 3.74 15.08 -10.78
C PHE A 90 4.67 15.94 -11.64
N ASN A 91 5.24 15.39 -12.72
CA ASN A 91 6.05 16.16 -13.66
C ASN A 91 5.22 17.29 -14.31
N GLU A 92 4.00 17.00 -14.73
CA GLU A 92 3.09 18.02 -15.28
C GLU A 92 2.70 19.06 -14.24
N ALA A 93 2.29 18.61 -13.05
CA ALA A 93 1.89 19.49 -11.96
C ALA A 93 3.03 20.40 -11.49
N ALA A 94 4.26 19.89 -11.43
CA ALA A 94 5.43 20.64 -10.97
C ALA A 94 5.72 21.91 -11.81
N VAL A 95 5.23 21.97 -13.05
CA VAL A 95 5.41 23.13 -13.93
C VAL A 95 4.57 24.34 -13.50
N PHE A 96 3.38 24.12 -12.91
CA PHE A 96 2.43 25.20 -12.62
C PHE A 96 1.87 25.21 -11.19
N ALA A 97 2.01 24.13 -10.44
CA ALA A 97 1.48 23.99 -9.10
C ALA A 97 2.42 24.57 -8.03
N THR A 98 1.83 25.07 -6.95
CA THR A 98 2.57 25.46 -5.74
C THR A 98 2.94 24.22 -4.91
N GLY A 99 3.97 24.33 -4.04
CA GLY A 99 4.35 23.26 -3.12
C GLY A 99 3.18 22.75 -2.25
N ARG A 100 2.25 23.62 -1.84
CA ARG A 100 1.01 23.21 -1.16
C ARG A 100 0.11 22.31 -2.02
N GLN A 101 -0.06 22.63 -3.31
CA GLN A 101 -0.86 21.80 -4.22
C GLN A 101 -0.19 20.46 -4.50
N LEU A 102 1.14 20.45 -4.64
CA LEU A 102 1.91 19.21 -4.79
C LEU A 102 1.84 18.33 -3.53
N ARG A 103 1.84 18.90 -2.32
CA ARG A 103 1.58 18.15 -1.08
C ARG A 103 0.20 17.50 -1.07
N ASN A 104 -0.83 18.21 -1.53
CA ASN A 104 -2.18 17.63 -1.65
C ASN A 104 -2.22 16.48 -2.67
N LEU A 105 -1.55 16.64 -3.81
CA LEU A 105 -1.43 15.59 -4.82
C LEU A 105 -0.72 14.36 -4.25
N LEU A 106 0.34 14.55 -3.46
CA LEU A 106 1.02 13.48 -2.74
C LEU A 106 0.09 12.76 -1.77
N THR A 107 -0.72 13.48 -1.00
CA THR A 107 -1.72 12.85 -0.12
C THR A 107 -2.71 12.00 -0.92
N VAL A 108 -3.18 12.49 -2.06
CA VAL A 108 -4.10 11.72 -2.93
C VAL A 108 -3.42 10.45 -3.45
N ALA A 109 -2.17 10.55 -3.92
CA ALA A 109 -1.39 9.41 -4.38
C ALA A 109 -1.21 8.36 -3.28
N LEU A 110 -0.81 8.78 -2.08
CA LEU A 110 -0.55 7.85 -0.97
C LEU A 110 -1.81 7.21 -0.41
N VAL A 111 -2.95 7.89 -0.44
CA VAL A 111 -4.21 7.38 0.15
C VAL A 111 -5.00 6.52 -0.85
N PHE A 112 -4.99 6.89 -2.14
CA PHE A 112 -5.88 6.29 -3.15
C PHE A 112 -5.15 5.67 -4.33
N GLY A 113 -3.85 5.89 -4.47
CA GLY A 113 -3.10 5.59 -5.69
C GLY A 113 -2.32 4.30 -5.71
N ASP A 114 -2.45 3.45 -4.67
CA ASP A 114 -1.72 2.20 -4.51
C ASP A 114 -0.22 2.31 -4.87
N VAL A 115 0.41 3.42 -4.46
CA VAL A 115 1.79 3.75 -4.80
C VAL A 115 2.75 2.65 -4.31
N THR A 116 3.49 2.08 -5.25
CA THR A 116 4.38 0.93 -5.01
C THR A 116 5.67 1.35 -4.31
N GLU A 117 6.17 2.56 -4.58
CA GLU A 117 7.39 3.14 -3.98
C GLU A 117 7.20 4.59 -3.51
N PRO A 118 6.48 4.80 -2.39
CA PRO A 118 6.23 6.12 -1.81
C PRO A 118 7.48 6.96 -1.57
N HIS A 119 8.56 6.33 -1.10
CA HIS A 119 9.82 7.01 -0.83
C HIS A 119 10.53 7.48 -2.10
N ALA A 120 10.54 6.66 -3.15
CA ALA A 120 11.14 7.03 -4.43
C ALA A 120 10.37 8.20 -5.07
N LEU A 121 9.03 8.18 -4.97
CA LEU A 121 8.18 9.27 -5.44
C LEU A 121 8.46 10.56 -4.66
N TRP A 122 8.56 10.49 -3.33
CA TRP A 122 8.94 11.63 -2.49
C TRP A 122 10.31 12.20 -2.87
N ASP A 123 11.34 11.35 -2.94
CA ASP A 123 12.71 11.80 -3.21
C ASP A 123 12.85 12.48 -4.57
N HIS A 124 12.05 12.04 -5.55
CA HIS A 124 12.04 12.65 -6.88
C HIS A 124 11.43 14.06 -6.90
N PHE A 125 10.41 14.32 -6.08
CA PHE A 125 9.64 15.58 -6.13
C PHE A 125 9.78 16.48 -4.90
N LYS A 126 10.56 16.08 -3.87
CA LYS A 126 10.68 16.79 -2.59
C LYS A 126 11.04 18.26 -2.74
N ASP A 127 11.92 18.62 -3.67
CA ASP A 127 12.32 20.02 -3.89
C ASP A 127 11.14 20.88 -4.35
N SER A 128 10.33 20.40 -5.30
CA SER A 128 9.13 21.09 -5.79
C SER A 128 8.01 21.12 -4.74
N ILE A 129 7.82 20.01 -4.02
CA ILE A 129 6.85 19.89 -2.93
C ILE A 129 7.18 20.89 -1.80
N CYS A 130 8.46 21.11 -1.53
CA CYS A 130 8.96 21.99 -0.48
C CYS A 130 9.30 23.41 -0.96
N GLY A 131 9.16 23.71 -2.25
CA GLY A 131 9.61 24.98 -2.84
C GLY A 131 8.89 26.24 -2.31
N ASP A 132 7.71 26.09 -1.70
CA ASP A 132 7.00 27.19 -1.05
C ASP A 132 7.38 27.40 0.42
N LEU A 133 8.09 26.44 1.03
CA LEU A 133 8.33 26.43 2.47
C LEU A 133 9.24 27.56 2.91
N GLY A 134 10.38 27.79 2.25
CA GLY A 134 11.34 28.83 2.64
C GLY A 134 10.70 30.20 2.88
N ARG A 135 9.88 30.65 1.92
CA ARG A 135 9.12 31.91 2.03
C ARG A 135 8.11 31.93 3.18
N ARG A 136 7.62 30.78 3.64
CA ARG A 136 6.71 30.67 4.78
C ARG A 136 7.48 30.73 6.10
N ILE A 137 8.69 30.17 6.16
CA ILE A 137 9.58 30.24 7.32
C ILE A 137 9.96 31.69 7.62
N ASP A 138 10.36 32.43 6.59
CA ASP A 138 10.77 33.83 6.73
C ASP A 138 9.64 34.74 7.25
N ARG A 139 8.38 34.29 7.12
CA ARG A 139 7.19 34.99 7.60
C ARG A 139 6.75 34.52 8.98
N MET A 140 7.42 33.55 9.59
CA MET A 140 7.13 33.10 10.95
C MET A 140 7.83 34.01 11.96
N GLU A 141 7.11 34.35 13.02
CA GLU A 141 7.61 35.19 14.11
C GLU A 141 8.69 34.49 14.96
N ASN A 142 8.68 33.14 14.98
CA ASN A 142 9.69 32.30 15.61
C ASN A 142 9.95 31.05 14.74
N PRO A 143 10.89 31.12 13.78
CA PRO A 143 11.15 30.01 12.87
C PRO A 143 11.87 28.86 13.62
N PRO A 144 11.49 27.59 13.36
CA PRO A 144 12.20 26.46 13.92
C PRO A 144 13.65 26.39 13.42
N SER A 145 14.57 25.92 14.25
CA SER A 145 15.92 25.56 13.82
C SER A 145 15.84 24.25 13.03
N LEU A 146 16.10 24.30 11.73
CA LEU A 146 15.97 23.15 10.84
C LEU A 146 17.36 22.63 10.53
N GLU A 147 17.61 21.34 10.77
CA GLU A 147 18.84 20.69 10.32
C GLU A 147 18.76 20.33 8.83
N ASP A 148 17.56 20.01 8.34
CA ASP A 148 17.29 19.75 6.92
C ASP A 148 15.97 20.40 6.45
N ARG A 149 16.05 21.17 5.37
CA ARG A 149 14.95 21.99 4.83
C ARG A 149 13.76 21.14 4.36
N HIS A 150 13.99 19.87 4.01
CA HIS A 150 12.99 18.98 3.42
C HIS A 150 12.29 18.05 4.43
N PHE A 151 12.97 17.63 5.49
CA PHE A 151 12.45 16.62 6.42
C PHE A 151 11.52 17.20 7.50
N ASP A 152 11.76 18.44 7.95
CA ASP A 152 11.13 18.92 9.18
C ASP A 152 9.69 19.47 8.99
N TYR A 153 9.30 19.91 7.79
CA TYR A 153 8.04 20.66 7.64
C TYR A 153 6.76 19.83 7.57
N GLY A 154 6.85 18.54 7.23
CA GLY A 154 5.68 17.65 7.26
C GLY A 154 5.12 17.50 8.68
N PHE A 155 6.01 17.52 9.68
CA PHE A 155 5.63 17.40 11.09
C PHE A 155 5.12 18.73 11.66
N TYR A 156 5.78 19.85 11.35
CA TYR A 156 5.40 21.17 11.87
C TYR A 156 4.00 21.63 11.44
N GLN A 157 3.59 21.37 10.18
CA GLN A 157 2.27 21.81 9.71
C GLN A 157 1.10 20.95 10.22
N THR A 158 1.37 19.72 10.65
CA THR A 158 0.32 18.78 11.09
C THR A 158 0.04 18.91 12.60
N PHE A 159 1.05 19.29 13.40
CA PHE A 159 0.93 19.33 14.86
C PHE A 159 0.93 20.75 15.49
N ALA A 160 1.38 21.80 14.79
CA ALA A 160 1.42 23.14 15.39
C ALA A 160 0.05 23.84 15.55
N GLY A 161 -1.05 23.26 15.03
CA GLY A 161 -2.40 23.80 15.17
C GLY A 161 -3.13 23.38 16.47
N HIS A 162 -2.63 22.37 17.17
CA HIS A 162 -3.21 21.86 18.41
C HIS A 162 -2.07 21.64 19.40
N GLY A 163 -1.90 22.54 20.37
CA GLY A 163 -0.78 22.55 21.32
C GLY A 163 -0.58 21.25 22.11
N MET A 164 0.05 20.25 21.48
CA MET A 164 0.43 18.99 22.07
C MET A 164 1.93 18.78 21.87
N VAL A 165 2.57 18.42 22.98
CA VAL A 165 4.00 18.28 23.16
C VAL A 165 4.55 17.10 22.36
N GLN A 166 5.75 17.31 21.86
CA GLN A 166 6.63 16.43 21.08
C GLN A 166 6.70 14.99 21.61
N HIS A 167 6.45 14.02 20.73
CA HIS A 167 7.25 12.80 20.67
C HIS A 167 7.50 12.43 19.20
N PRO A 168 8.76 12.17 18.81
CA PRO A 168 9.09 11.79 17.44
C PRO A 168 8.70 10.32 17.23
N ILE A 169 7.78 10.08 16.30
CA ILE A 169 7.69 8.77 15.65
C ILE A 169 8.63 8.86 14.46
N ILE A 170 9.83 8.31 14.65
CA ILE A 170 10.79 8.06 13.59
C ILE A 170 10.26 6.84 12.81
N LEU A 171 10.07 6.99 11.49
CA LEU A 171 9.92 5.85 10.57
C LEU A 171 11.28 5.20 10.35
#